data_AF-A0A1C6UM91-F1
#
_entry.id   AF-A0A1C6UM91-F1
#
_cell.length_a   1.000
_cell.length_b   1.000
_cell.length_c   1.000
_cell.angle_alpha   90.00
_cell.angle_beta   90.00
_cell.angle_gamma   90.00
#
_symmetry.space_group_name_H-M   'P 1'
#
loop_
_entity.id
_entity.type
_entity.pdbx_description
1 polymer ?
#
loop_
_entity_poly.entity_id
_entity_poly.type
_entity_poly.pdbx_seq_one_letter_code
_entity_poly.pdbx_strand_id
1 'polypeptide(L)'
;MLAAAATVVVTAVATVTVVAASTAPALAATTTLYAAPSGSGTDCTAAAPCSLTGAQTAVRARTGAMSGDIVVELADGVYRLTSPLRMTAADSGTNGYRVVWQAAASARPVLSGARATQVPVTQNTMDGAARSAIASAPCSPAYPSVVRSVRFSPWCWPCPPRPLRPVPPTTPV
;
A
#
# COMPACT_ATOMS: atom_id res chain seq x y z
N MET A 1 36.49 88.80 0.02
CA MET A 1 35.32 87.96 -0.29
C MET A 1 35.76 86.50 -0.26
N LEU A 2 35.00 85.67 0.46
CA LEU A 2 35.28 84.30 0.89
C LEU A 2 35.06 83.21 -0.18
N ALA A 3 35.92 82.17 -0.13
CA ALA A 3 35.62 80.72 -0.19
C ALA A 3 35.16 80.06 -1.52
N ALA A 4 35.37 78.77 -1.83
CA ALA A 4 35.89 77.62 -1.10
C ALA A 4 36.51 76.59 -2.08
N ALA A 5 37.50 75.82 -1.64
CA ALA A 5 38.02 74.64 -2.36
C ALA A 5 37.22 73.39 -1.94
N ALA A 6 36.63 72.68 -2.90
CA ALA A 6 35.86 71.46 -2.65
C ALA A 6 36.74 70.22 -2.90
N THR A 7 37.01 69.47 -1.84
CA THR A 7 37.66 68.15 -1.87
C THR A 7 36.64 67.08 -2.24
N VAL A 8 36.93 66.28 -3.28
CA VAL A 8 36.11 65.13 -3.69
C VAL A 8 36.54 63.91 -2.91
N VAL A 9 35.68 63.43 -2.01
CA VAL A 9 35.86 62.19 -1.25
C VAL A 9 35.43 61.02 -2.13
N VAL A 10 36.37 60.14 -2.49
CA VAL A 10 36.09 58.89 -3.23
C VAL A 10 35.65 57.82 -2.22
N THR A 11 34.37 57.49 -2.18
CA THR A 11 33.84 56.39 -1.36
C THR A 11 34.01 55.07 -2.10
N ALA A 12 34.86 54.19 -1.57
CA ALA A 12 35.04 52.83 -2.05
C ALA A 12 33.80 51.98 -1.73
N VAL A 13 33.10 51.50 -2.77
CA VAL A 13 31.96 50.60 -2.63
C VAL A 13 32.48 49.16 -2.54
N ALA A 14 32.45 48.56 -1.36
CA ALA A 14 32.77 47.15 -1.17
C ALA A 14 31.55 46.30 -1.54
N THR A 15 31.60 45.61 -2.68
CA THR A 15 30.56 44.68 -3.10
C THR A 15 30.69 43.37 -2.32
N VAL A 16 29.79 43.15 -1.36
CA VAL A 16 29.67 41.87 -0.64
C VAL A 16 28.94 40.88 -1.55
N THR A 17 29.68 39.96 -2.18
CA THR A 17 29.10 38.85 -2.93
C THR A 17 28.62 37.78 -1.96
N VAL A 18 27.31 37.74 -1.73
CA VAL A 18 26.67 36.66 -0.96
C VAL A 18 26.66 35.41 -1.85
N VAL A 19 27.54 34.45 -1.56
CA VAL A 19 27.50 33.13 -2.19
C VAL A 19 26.34 32.36 -1.57
N ALA A 20 25.21 32.32 -2.27
CA ALA A 20 24.10 31.45 -1.92
C ALA A 20 24.55 29.99 -2.17
N ALA A 21 24.87 29.27 -1.11
CA ALA A 21 25.08 27.82 -1.17
C ALA A 21 23.74 27.15 -1.45
N SER A 22 23.51 26.75 -2.70
CA SER A 22 22.37 25.92 -3.08
C SER A 22 22.56 24.52 -2.48
N THR A 23 21.85 24.22 -1.39
CA THR A 23 21.71 22.85 -0.90
C THR A 23 20.85 22.07 -1.88
N ALA A 24 21.48 21.24 -2.71
CA ALA A 24 20.75 20.29 -3.53
C ALA A 24 19.95 19.35 -2.60
N PRO A 25 18.66 19.08 -2.86
CA PRO A 25 17.93 18.09 -2.09
C PRO A 25 18.60 16.74 -2.27
N ALA A 26 18.87 16.03 -1.17
CA ALA A 26 19.33 14.65 -1.22
C ALA A 26 18.23 13.83 -1.92
N LEU A 27 18.51 13.33 -3.13
CA LEU A 27 17.65 12.38 -3.80
C LEU A 27 17.73 11.07 -3.03
N ALA A 28 16.75 10.80 -2.17
CA ALA A 28 16.63 9.49 -1.55
C ALA A 28 16.50 8.44 -2.65
N ALA A 29 17.40 7.45 -2.66
CA ALA A 29 17.34 6.36 -3.62
C ALA A 29 15.97 5.68 -3.48
N THR A 30 15.26 5.46 -4.58
CA THR A 30 14.00 4.70 -4.55
C THR A 30 14.23 3.36 -5.22
N THR A 31 14.00 2.28 -4.49
CA THR A 31 14.09 0.91 -5.02
C THR A 31 12.69 0.41 -5.35
N THR A 32 12.44 0.06 -6.61
CA THR A 32 11.16 -0.52 -7.03
C THR A 32 11.28 -2.03 -7.20
N LEU A 33 10.40 -2.78 -6.54
CA LEU A 33 10.23 -4.22 -6.69
C LEU A 33 8.87 -4.50 -7.34
N TYR A 34 8.80 -5.52 -8.20
CA TYR A 34 7.60 -5.86 -8.94
C TYR A 34 7.08 -7.23 -8.52
N ALA A 35 5.78 -7.34 -8.29
CA ALA A 35 5.11 -8.59 -7.97
C ALA A 35 3.90 -8.82 -8.87
N ALA A 36 3.71 -10.06 -9.33
CA ALA A 36 2.59 -10.46 -10.18
C ALA A 36 1.92 -11.74 -9.62
N PRO A 37 0.63 -12.00 -9.91
CA PRO A 37 -0.06 -13.19 -9.41
C PRO A 37 0.61 -14.51 -9.81
N SER A 38 1.18 -14.57 -11.02
CA SER A 38 1.92 -15.71 -11.56
C SER A 38 3.43 -15.44 -11.64
N GLY A 39 3.94 -14.46 -10.88
CA GLY A 39 5.35 -14.10 -10.89
C GLY A 39 6.22 -15.21 -10.27
N SER A 40 7.35 -15.49 -10.92
CA SER A 40 8.33 -16.51 -10.51
C SER A 40 9.77 -15.99 -10.53
N GLY A 41 9.97 -14.70 -10.84
CA GLY A 41 11.29 -14.08 -10.80
C GLY A 41 11.86 -14.07 -9.38
N THR A 42 13.18 -14.08 -9.28
CA THR A 42 13.91 -14.00 -8.00
C THR A 42 14.33 -12.58 -7.66
N ASP A 43 14.60 -11.76 -8.68
CA ASP A 43 15.12 -10.40 -8.53
C ASP A 43 14.02 -9.34 -8.46
N CYS A 44 12.76 -9.76 -8.64
CA CYS A 44 11.57 -8.91 -8.60
C CYS A 44 11.66 -7.68 -9.53
N THR A 45 12.18 -7.86 -10.74
CA THR A 45 12.29 -6.80 -11.75
C THR A 45 11.00 -6.68 -12.55
N ALA A 46 10.83 -5.59 -13.31
CA ALA A 46 9.66 -5.41 -14.16
C ALA A 46 9.54 -6.52 -15.23
N ALA A 47 10.68 -7.00 -15.75
CA ALA A 47 10.73 -8.07 -16.74
C ALA A 47 10.54 -9.47 -16.13
N ALA A 48 10.92 -9.65 -14.87
CA ALA A 48 10.79 -10.91 -14.14
C ALA A 48 10.21 -10.64 -12.73
N PRO A 49 8.89 -10.38 -12.64
CA PRO A 49 8.26 -10.05 -11.37
C PRO A 49 8.24 -11.27 -10.45
N CYS A 50 8.34 -11.00 -9.15
CA CYS A 50 8.23 -12.01 -8.11
C CYS A 50 6.77 -12.42 -7.85
N SER A 51 6.59 -13.55 -7.14
CA SER A 51 5.33 -13.80 -6.43
C SER A 51 5.16 -12.80 -5.28
N LEU A 52 3.95 -12.68 -4.73
CA LEU A 52 3.70 -11.80 -3.58
C LEU A 52 4.58 -12.12 -2.37
N THR A 53 4.77 -13.42 -2.08
CA THR A 53 5.63 -13.88 -0.99
C THR A 53 7.11 -13.69 -1.32
N GLY A 54 7.52 -13.88 -2.58
CA GLY A 54 8.87 -13.58 -3.03
C GLY A 54 9.23 -12.10 -2.85
N ALA A 55 8.31 -11.21 -3.22
CA ALA A 55 8.47 -9.77 -3.01
C ALA A 55 8.56 -9.42 -1.51
N GLN A 56 7.79 -10.10 -0.64
CA GLN A 56 7.88 -9.90 0.81
C GLN A 56 9.25 -10.28 1.35
N THR A 57 9.78 -11.44 0.96
CA THR A 57 11.15 -11.86 1.32
C THR A 57 12.19 -10.86 0.83
N ALA A 58 12.04 -10.37 -0.40
CA ALA A 58 12.91 -9.38 -1.01
C ALA A 58 12.90 -8.04 -0.24
N VAL A 59 11.74 -7.58 0.24
CA VAL A 59 11.64 -6.40 1.12
C VAL A 59 12.40 -6.64 2.42
N ARG A 60 12.15 -7.76 3.10
CA ARG A 60 12.76 -8.09 4.40
C ARG A 60 14.29 -8.17 4.34
N ALA A 61 14.84 -8.63 3.22
CA ALA A 61 16.28 -8.65 3.00
C ALA A 61 16.91 -7.24 2.87
N ARG A 62 16.11 -6.24 2.52
CA ARG A 62 16.57 -4.86 2.26
C ARG A 62 16.25 -3.91 3.41
N THR A 63 15.23 -4.20 4.24
CA THR A 63 14.78 -3.31 5.31
C THR A 63 15.83 -3.08 6.40
N GLY A 64 16.79 -3.99 6.60
CA GLY A 64 17.88 -3.80 7.57
C GLY A 64 18.94 -2.76 7.18
N ALA A 65 19.06 -2.44 5.89
CA ALA A 65 20.10 -1.56 5.34
C ALA A 65 19.52 -0.50 4.39
N MET A 66 18.32 0.00 4.71
CA MET A 66 17.65 0.99 3.86
C MET A 66 18.45 2.30 3.83
N SER A 67 18.80 2.71 2.61
CA SER A 67 19.34 4.02 2.25
C SER A 67 18.33 4.85 1.44
N GLY A 68 17.08 4.39 1.37
CA GLY A 68 16.10 4.86 0.42
C GLY A 68 14.73 4.21 0.58
N ASP A 69 13.69 4.82 0.00
CA ASP A 69 12.33 4.27 -0.01
C ASP A 69 12.27 3.01 -0.88
N ILE A 70 11.46 2.03 -0.48
CA ILE A 70 11.17 0.82 -1.25
C ILE A 70 9.71 0.87 -1.69
N VAL A 71 9.46 0.73 -2.99
CA VAL A 71 8.12 0.63 -3.56
C VAL A 71 7.93 -0.77 -4.12
N VAL A 72 6.89 -1.47 -3.68
CA VAL A 72 6.46 -2.74 -4.26
C VAL A 72 5.26 -2.47 -5.15
N GLU A 73 5.45 -2.58 -6.47
CA GLU A 73 4.39 -2.46 -7.46
C GLU A 73 3.73 -3.82 -7.73
N LEU A 74 2.42 -3.86 -7.49
CA LEU A 74 1.57 -5.00 -7.73
C LEU A 74 0.97 -4.88 -9.14
N ALA A 75 1.29 -5.84 -10.00
CA ALA A 75 0.64 -5.99 -11.30
C ALA A 75 -0.86 -6.31 -11.14
N ASP A 76 -1.61 -6.14 -12.22
CA ASP A 76 -3.04 -6.44 -12.23
C ASP A 76 -3.31 -7.95 -12.02
N GLY A 77 -4.47 -8.27 -11.46
CA GLY A 77 -4.97 -9.65 -11.33
C GLY A 77 -5.22 -10.11 -9.89
N VAL A 78 -5.56 -11.40 -9.76
CA VAL A 78 -6.00 -12.00 -8.50
C VAL A 78 -4.87 -12.81 -7.85
N TYR A 79 -4.37 -12.32 -6.72
CA TYR A 79 -3.39 -13.01 -5.89
C TYR A 79 -4.13 -13.96 -4.95
N ARG A 80 -4.07 -15.26 -5.24
CA ARG A 80 -4.68 -16.30 -4.42
C ARG A 80 -3.79 -16.60 -3.20
N LEU A 81 -4.34 -16.39 -2.02
CA LEU A 81 -3.68 -16.63 -0.76
C LEU A 81 -4.19 -17.95 -0.16
N THR A 82 -3.29 -18.92 0.04
CA THR A 82 -3.61 -20.18 0.73
C THR A 82 -3.55 -20.03 2.25
N SER A 83 -2.91 -18.97 2.75
CA SER A 83 -2.81 -18.59 4.15
C SER A 83 -2.87 -17.05 4.28
N PRO A 84 -3.19 -16.49 5.46
CA PRO A 84 -3.22 -15.05 5.65
C PRO A 84 -1.87 -14.40 5.34
N LEU A 85 -1.88 -13.32 4.54
CA LEU A 85 -0.69 -12.49 4.32
C LEU A 85 -0.33 -11.75 5.60
N ARG A 86 0.77 -12.12 6.24
CA ARG A 86 1.24 -11.51 7.48
C ARG A 86 2.28 -10.44 7.18
N MET A 87 1.91 -9.18 7.43
CA MET A 87 2.84 -8.05 7.45
C MET A 87 3.36 -7.83 8.87
N THR A 88 4.65 -7.55 8.99
CA THR A 88 5.36 -7.36 10.26
C THR A 88 6.23 -6.10 10.22
N ALA A 89 6.92 -5.77 11.31
CA ALA A 89 7.89 -4.67 11.33
C ALA A 89 9.00 -4.84 10.27
N ALA A 90 9.35 -6.08 9.91
CA ALA A 90 10.34 -6.36 8.87
C ALA A 90 9.87 -5.97 7.45
N ASP A 91 8.57 -5.75 7.27
CA ASP A 91 7.94 -5.32 6.01
C ASP A 91 7.68 -3.81 5.98
N SER A 92 8.10 -3.10 7.03
CA SER A 92 7.97 -1.65 7.18
C SER A 92 9.31 -0.96 6.95
N GLY A 93 9.26 0.34 6.65
CA GLY A 93 10.47 1.13 6.47
C GLY A 93 11.23 1.37 7.76
N THR A 94 12.55 1.49 7.65
CA THR A 94 13.49 1.77 8.75
C THR A 94 14.33 3.01 8.41
N ASN A 95 15.09 3.54 9.37
CA ASN A 95 16.02 4.66 9.17
C ASN A 95 15.38 5.95 8.58
N GLY A 96 14.07 6.16 8.81
CA GLY A 96 13.32 7.29 8.26
C GLY A 96 12.80 7.09 6.83
N TYR A 97 13.10 5.95 6.21
CA TYR A 97 12.58 5.57 4.89
C TYR A 97 11.27 4.77 5.01
N ARG A 98 10.58 4.61 3.89
CA ARG A 98 9.27 3.95 3.79
C ARG A 98 9.33 2.72 2.91
N VAL A 99 8.52 1.73 3.26
CA VAL A 99 8.15 0.63 2.35
C VAL A 99 6.69 0.84 1.95
N VAL A 100 6.43 0.96 0.65
CA VAL A 100 5.10 1.24 0.09
C VAL A 100 4.66 0.09 -0.81
N TRP A 101 3.56 -0.56 -0.46
CA TRP A 101 2.92 -1.57 -1.29
C TRP A 101 1.78 -0.92 -2.07
N GLN A 102 1.88 -0.86 -3.39
CA GLN A 102 0.92 -0.16 -4.24
C GLN A 102 0.58 -0.95 -5.50
N ALA A 103 -0.59 -0.68 -6.07
CA ALA A 103 -0.90 -1.13 -7.41
C ALA A 103 -0.02 -0.39 -8.42
N ALA A 104 0.46 -1.09 -9.44
CA ALA A 104 1.06 -0.47 -10.62
C ALA A 104 0.05 0.49 -11.28
N ALA A 105 0.53 1.41 -12.11
CA ALA A 105 -0.33 2.38 -12.77
C ALA A 105 -1.46 1.66 -13.54
N SER A 106 -2.70 2.07 -13.26
CA SER A 106 -3.94 1.48 -13.83
C SER A 106 -4.23 0.02 -13.47
N ALA A 107 -3.42 -0.62 -12.62
CA ALA A 107 -3.68 -1.97 -12.12
C ALA A 107 -4.71 -1.97 -10.97
N ARG A 108 -5.44 -3.08 -10.83
CA ARG A 108 -6.44 -3.34 -9.79
C ARG A 108 -6.20 -4.72 -9.16
N PRO A 109 -5.08 -4.91 -8.45
CA PRO A 109 -4.76 -6.17 -7.80
C PRO A 109 -5.82 -6.55 -6.75
N VAL A 110 -6.21 -7.82 -6.73
CA VAL A 110 -7.14 -8.39 -5.75
C VAL A 110 -6.43 -9.46 -4.94
N LEU A 111 -6.27 -9.23 -3.64
CA LEU A 111 -5.79 -10.25 -2.71
C LEU A 111 -6.98 -11.10 -2.25
N SER A 112 -7.01 -12.39 -2.61
CA SER A 112 -8.13 -13.27 -2.32
C SER A 112 -7.70 -14.52 -1.56
N GLY A 113 -8.17 -14.66 -0.32
CA GLY A 113 -8.09 -15.91 0.46
C GLY A 113 -9.25 -16.88 0.21
N ALA A 114 -10.16 -16.54 -0.72
CA ALA A 114 -11.35 -17.35 -0.97
C ALA A 114 -10.98 -18.65 -1.72
N ARG A 115 -11.47 -19.78 -1.22
CA ARG A 115 -11.44 -21.05 -1.95
C ARG A 115 -12.60 -21.08 -2.93
N ALA A 116 -12.32 -21.43 -4.19
CA ALA A 116 -13.37 -21.64 -5.17
C ALA A 116 -14.21 -22.85 -4.75
N THR A 117 -15.48 -22.63 -4.42
CA THR A 117 -16.46 -23.70 -4.23
C THR A 117 -17.22 -23.87 -5.54
N GLN A 118 -17.09 -25.03 -6.18
CA GLN A 118 -17.97 -25.41 -7.26
C GLN A 118 -19.36 -25.67 -6.64
N VAL A 119 -20.31 -24.76 -6.86
CA VAL A 119 -21.72 -25.04 -6.60
C VAL A 119 -22.26 -25.69 -7.87
N PRO A 120 -22.62 -26.99 -7.86
CA PRO A 120 -23.32 -27.57 -8.99
C PRO A 120 -24.69 -26.88 -9.11
N VAL A 121 -24.87 -26.08 -10.15
CA VAL A 121 -26.20 -25.66 -10.58
C VAL A 121 -26.86 -26.88 -11.23
N THR A 122 -27.59 -27.67 -10.45
CA THR A 122 -28.55 -28.60 -11.03
C THR A 122 -29.71 -27.77 -11.58
N GLN A 123 -29.79 -27.69 -12.90
CA GLN A 123 -30.75 -26.85 -13.61
C GLN A 123 -32.21 -27.37 -13.55
N ASN A 124 -32.50 -28.34 -12.68
CA ASN A 124 -33.75 -29.10 -12.70
C ASN A 124 -34.76 -28.69 -11.61
N THR A 125 -34.54 -27.56 -10.94
CA THR A 125 -35.53 -27.02 -9.97
C THR A 125 -35.76 -25.52 -10.20
N MET A 126 -35.90 -25.09 -11.46
CA MET A 126 -36.35 -23.73 -11.78
C MET A 126 -37.88 -23.57 -11.80
N ASP A 127 -38.65 -24.60 -11.43
CA ASP A 127 -40.10 -24.47 -11.31
C ASP A 127 -40.52 -24.71 -9.85
N GLY A 128 -40.37 -23.68 -9.00
CA GLY A 128 -41.07 -23.62 -7.71
C GLY A 128 -40.24 -23.35 -6.45
N ALA A 129 -38.95 -23.72 -6.40
CA ALA A 129 -38.14 -23.58 -5.17
C ALA A 129 -37.35 -22.26 -5.05
N ALA A 130 -37.17 -21.52 -6.15
CA ALA A 130 -36.32 -20.32 -6.20
C ALA A 130 -36.83 -19.13 -5.37
N ARG A 131 -38.09 -19.15 -4.89
CA ARG A 131 -38.63 -18.09 -4.02
C ARG A 131 -38.25 -18.27 -2.54
N SER A 132 -37.87 -19.48 -2.11
CA SER A 132 -37.69 -19.77 -0.67
C SER A 132 -36.23 -19.85 -0.20
N ALA A 133 -35.25 -19.98 -1.11
CA ALA A 133 -33.84 -20.17 -0.71
C ALA A 133 -33.06 -18.87 -0.46
N ILE A 134 -33.65 -17.70 -0.69
CA ILE A 134 -33.04 -16.40 -0.32
C ILE A 134 -33.18 -16.14 1.19
N ALA A 135 -33.96 -16.95 1.91
CA ALA A 135 -34.26 -16.78 3.33
C ALA A 135 -33.52 -17.80 4.20
N SER A 136 -32.18 -17.77 4.25
CA SER A 136 -31.35 -18.26 5.39
C SER A 136 -29.84 -18.30 5.09
N ALA A 137 -29.26 -17.20 4.61
CA ALA A 137 -27.83 -16.99 4.74
C ALA A 137 -27.60 -15.78 5.69
N PRO A 138 -27.15 -15.98 6.94
CA PRO A 138 -26.83 -14.86 7.81
C PRO A 138 -25.67 -14.07 7.20
N CYS A 139 -25.89 -12.77 7.04
CA CYS A 139 -24.96 -11.70 6.65
C CYS A 139 -23.51 -12.13 6.34
N SER A 140 -23.17 -12.29 5.07
CA SER A 140 -21.77 -12.28 4.62
C SER A 140 -21.52 -10.94 3.91
N PRO A 141 -20.55 -10.10 4.34
CA PRO A 141 -20.30 -8.84 3.66
C PRO A 141 -19.61 -9.13 2.33
N ALA A 142 -20.41 -9.20 1.27
CA ALA A 142 -19.92 -9.01 -0.09
C ALA A 142 -19.39 -7.57 -0.20
N TYR A 143 -18.07 -7.42 -0.06
CA TYR A 143 -17.34 -6.27 -0.58
C TYR A 143 -16.17 -6.79 -1.41
N PRO A 144 -16.06 -6.44 -2.70
CA PRO A 144 -14.77 -6.48 -3.36
C PRO A 144 -13.93 -5.35 -2.74
N SER A 145 -13.07 -5.70 -1.79
CA SER A 145 -12.07 -4.77 -1.27
C SER A 145 -11.05 -4.49 -2.37
N VAL A 146 -11.30 -3.43 -3.16
CA VAL A 146 -10.28 -2.85 -4.05
C VAL A 146 -9.26 -2.17 -3.15
N VAL A 147 -8.14 -2.85 -2.90
CA VAL A 147 -7.04 -2.31 -2.10
C VAL A 147 -6.27 -1.32 -2.97
N ARG A 148 -6.65 -0.05 -2.91
CA ARG A 148 -5.99 1.04 -3.66
C ARG A 148 -4.64 1.44 -3.05
N SER A 149 -4.47 1.23 -1.75
CA SER A 149 -3.20 1.38 -1.02
C SER A 149 -3.35 0.78 0.37
N VAL A 150 -2.39 -0.01 0.84
CA VAL A 150 -2.31 -0.37 2.28
C VAL A 150 -1.22 0.49 2.92
N ARG A 151 -1.62 1.43 3.77
CA ARG A 151 -0.68 2.12 4.67
C ARG A 151 -0.85 1.53 6.05
N PHE A 152 0.11 0.75 6.51
CA PHE A 152 0.13 0.28 7.89
C PHE A 152 0.71 1.39 8.77
N SER A 153 -0.17 2.11 9.49
CA SER A 153 0.24 2.95 10.62
C SER A 153 0.34 2.11 11.88
N PRO A 154 1.33 2.37 12.76
CA PRO A 154 1.60 1.53 13.94
C PRO A 154 0.53 1.60 15.06
N TRP A 155 -0.53 2.40 14.94
CA TRP A 155 -1.44 2.75 16.05
C TRP A 155 -2.89 2.22 15.95
N CYS A 156 -3.22 1.32 15.03
CA CYS A 156 -4.60 0.85 14.89
C CYS A 156 -4.73 -0.67 14.80
N TRP A 157 -4.44 -1.45 15.85
CA TRP A 157 -4.96 -2.82 16.05
C TRP A 157 -4.88 -3.21 17.54
N PRO A 158 -5.79 -4.06 18.10
CA PRO A 158 -7.04 -4.63 17.55
C PRO A 158 -8.33 -4.12 18.22
N CYS A 159 -9.43 -4.06 17.47
CA CYS A 159 -10.80 -4.04 18.02
C CYS A 159 -11.17 -5.42 18.58
N PRO A 160 -11.70 -5.53 19.81
CA PRO A 160 -12.22 -6.78 20.35
C PRO A 160 -13.59 -7.16 19.76
N PRO A 161 -13.95 -8.46 19.67
CA PRO A 161 -15.25 -8.90 19.20
C PRO A 161 -16.37 -8.51 20.17
N ARG A 162 -17.47 -7.95 19.66
CA ARG A 162 -18.69 -7.70 20.44
C ARG A 162 -19.42 -9.03 20.72
N PRO A 163 -19.84 -9.30 21.96
CA PRO A 163 -20.68 -10.46 22.25
C PRO A 163 -22.09 -10.27 21.69
N LEU A 164 -22.63 -11.31 21.05
CA LEU A 164 -24.00 -11.35 20.54
C LEU A 164 -24.98 -11.48 21.72
N ARG A 165 -26.00 -10.61 21.79
CA ARG A 165 -27.10 -10.73 22.76
C ARG A 165 -28.17 -11.70 22.20
N PRO A 166 -28.77 -12.57 23.04
CA PRO A 166 -29.90 -13.42 22.63
C PRO A 166 -31.14 -12.60 22.27
N VAL A 167 -31.84 -12.99 21.21
CA VAL A 167 -33.14 -12.45 20.80
C VAL A 167 -34.26 -13.17 21.56
N PRO A 168 -35.23 -12.49 22.20
CA PRO A 168 -36.34 -13.14 22.88
C PRO A 168 -37.36 -13.73 21.89
N PRO A 169 -38.05 -14.83 22.25
CA PRO A 169 -39.06 -15.44 21.38
C PRO A 169 -40.33 -14.60 21.33
N THR A 170 -40.84 -14.36 20.12
CA THR A 170 -42.17 -13.79 19.88
C THR A 170 -43.24 -14.88 20.02
N THR A 171 -44.18 -14.69 20.95
CA THR A 171 -45.41 -15.48 21.07
C THR A 171 -46.43 -15.09 19.98
N PRO A 172 -47.05 -16.04 19.27
CA PRO A 172 -48.16 -15.74 18.37
C PRO A 172 -49.49 -15.56 19.14
N VAL A 173 -50.36 -14.68 18.62
CA VAL A 173 -51.74 -14.42 19.06
C VAL A 173 -52.69 -15.34 18.29
#